data_AF-A0A418T1H0-F1
#
_entry.id   AF-A0A418T1H0-F1
#
_cell.length_a   1.000
_cell.length_b   1.000
_cell.length_c   1.000
_cell.angle_alpha   90.00
_cell.angle_beta   90.00
_cell.angle_gamma   90.00
#
_symmetry.space_group_name_H-M   'P 1'
#
loop_
_entity.id
_entity.type
_entity.pdbx_description
1 polymer ?
#
loop_
_entity_poly.entity_id
_entity_poly.type
_entity_poly.pdbx_seq_one_letter_code
_entity_poly.pdbx_strand_id
1 'polypeptide(L)'
;MLAHQDPDNSPALNVTIGFLYFAQEEKYLFRTLYLSGYKTYNPQTDEFLGEELTTRYMRYSKRLNAVSDEQIKRIFLKLMIYLIGIGTLLNTRTLELDMDQATEMIREMYEMLLMKEGLIY
;
A
#
# COMPACT_ATOMS: atom_id res chain seq x y z
N MET A 1 7.88 3.93 16.76
CA MET A 1 7.34 4.57 15.55
C MET A 1 6.16 5.42 15.95
N LEU A 2 6.20 6.72 15.69
CA LEU A 2 5.04 7.61 15.86
C LEU A 2 4.09 7.34 14.69
N ALA A 3 2.83 7.03 14.99
CA ALA A 3 1.82 6.80 13.95
C ALA A 3 1.63 8.09 13.14
N HIS A 4 1.86 8.02 11.83
CA HIS A 4 1.55 9.12 10.93
C HIS A 4 0.05 9.39 10.96
N GLN A 5 -0.35 10.64 11.18
CA GLN A 5 -1.75 11.07 11.20
C GLN A 5 -2.07 11.83 9.92
N ASP A 6 -2.59 11.13 8.92
CA ASP A 6 -3.16 11.74 7.73
C ASP A 6 -4.40 12.58 8.08
N PRO A 7 -4.55 13.82 7.55
CA PRO A 7 -5.70 14.69 7.86
C PRO A 7 -7.07 14.13 7.42
N ASP A 8 -7.12 13.22 6.45
CA ASP A 8 -8.33 12.49 6.04
C ASP A 8 -8.48 11.14 6.76
N ASN A 9 -7.50 10.79 7.60
CA ASN A 9 -7.44 9.69 8.55
C ASN A 9 -7.96 8.36 8.00
N SER A 10 -7.67 8.04 6.73
CA SER A 10 -7.92 6.70 6.19
C SER A 10 -6.93 5.74 6.83
N PRO A 11 -7.37 4.80 7.72
CA PRO A 11 -6.44 3.92 8.42
C PRO A 11 -5.64 3.05 7.46
N ALA A 12 -6.19 2.76 6.27
CA ALA A 12 -5.50 2.05 5.21
C ALA A 12 -4.31 2.85 4.63
N LEU A 13 -4.46 4.18 4.47
CA LEU A 13 -3.39 5.04 3.98
C LEU A 13 -2.21 5.09 4.97
N ASN A 14 -2.49 5.14 6.26
CA ASN A 14 -1.46 5.10 7.30
C ASN A 14 -0.63 3.81 7.25
N VAL A 15 -1.26 2.66 6.96
CA VAL A 15 -0.55 1.39 6.77
C VAL A 15 0.34 1.47 5.53
N THR A 16 -0.16 2.03 4.41
CA THR A 16 0.67 2.18 3.21
C THR A 16 1.85 3.14 3.40
N ILE A 17 1.69 4.20 4.19
CA ILE A 17 2.79 5.11 4.52
C ILE A 17 3.81 4.41 5.43
N GLY A 18 3.34 3.63 6.41
CA GLY A 18 4.21 2.79 7.23
C GLY A 18 5.04 1.81 6.41
N PHE A 19 4.47 1.26 5.33
CA PHE A 19 5.21 0.42 4.39
C PHE A 19 6.33 1.19 3.67
N LEU A 20 6.12 2.44 3.26
CA LEU A 20 7.17 3.24 2.63
C LEU A 20 8.35 3.47 3.57
N TYR A 21 8.07 3.83 4.82
CA TYR A 21 9.12 3.93 5.85
C TYR A 21 9.85 2.61 6.03
N PHE A 22 9.13 1.49 6.07
CA PHE A 22 9.74 0.17 6.11
C PHE A 22 10.67 -0.06 4.89
N ALA A 23 10.25 0.31 3.68
CA ALA A 23 11.05 0.13 2.48
C ALA A 23 12.33 0.98 2.50
N GLN A 24 12.26 2.20 3.03
CA GLN A 24 13.39 3.14 3.12
C GLN A 24 14.39 2.77 4.23
N GLU A 25 13.88 2.45 5.42
CA GLU A 25 14.69 2.26 6.63
C GLU A 25 15.22 0.82 6.74
N GLU A 26 14.39 -0.19 6.45
CA GLU A 26 14.73 -1.61 6.62
C GLU A 26 15.30 -2.23 5.35
N LYS A 27 16.40 -1.65 4.85
CA LYS A 27 16.86 -1.87 3.47
C LYS A 27 17.07 -3.34 3.09
N TYR A 28 17.74 -4.09 3.95
CA TYR A 28 18.06 -5.49 3.70
C TYR A 28 16.83 -6.38 3.80
N LEU A 29 15.98 -6.15 4.80
CA LEU A 29 14.77 -6.93 4.99
C LEU A 29 13.78 -6.71 3.83
N PHE A 30 13.59 -5.45 3.40
CA PHE A 30 12.78 -5.15 2.21
C PHE A 30 13.30 -5.88 0.97
N ARG A 31 14.62 -5.85 0.73
CA ARG A 31 15.24 -6.56 -0.40
C ARG A 31 15.01 -8.08 -0.31
N THR A 32 15.18 -8.66 0.87
CA THR A 32 14.94 -10.09 1.08
C THR A 32 13.49 -10.45 0.78
N LEU A 33 12.52 -9.67 1.25
CA LEU A 33 11.10 -9.98 1.08
C LEU A 33 10.58 -9.76 -0.34
N TYR A 34 11.03 -8.70 -1.02
CA TYR A 34 10.40 -8.25 -2.27
C TYR A 34 11.30 -8.28 -3.50
N LEU A 35 12.63 -8.30 -3.34
CA LEU A 35 13.58 -8.14 -4.46
C LEU A 35 14.53 -9.33 -4.66
N SER A 36 14.60 -10.26 -3.70
CA SER A 36 15.53 -11.40 -3.75
C SER A 36 15.08 -12.54 -4.66
N GLY A 37 13.80 -12.58 -5.05
CA GLY A 37 13.19 -13.72 -5.73
C GLY A 37 13.03 -14.96 -4.85
N TYR A 38 13.27 -14.86 -3.53
CA TYR A 38 13.16 -15.98 -2.59
C TYR A 38 11.74 -16.59 -2.56
N LYS A 39 10.72 -15.75 -2.72
CA LYS A 39 9.32 -16.17 -2.80
C LYS A 39 8.63 -15.45 -3.96
N THR A 40 7.94 -16.22 -4.80
CA THR A 40 7.00 -15.70 -5.79
C THR A 40 5.60 -15.78 -5.21
N TYR A 41 4.86 -14.69 -5.23
CA TYR A 41 3.49 -14.64 -4.72
C TYR A 41 2.49 -14.90 -5.84
N ASN A 42 1.60 -15.87 -5.64
CA ASN A 42 0.39 -16.03 -6.43
C ASN A 42 -0.79 -15.34 -5.71
N PRO A 43 -1.32 -14.21 -6.21
CA PRO A 43 -2.39 -13.46 -5.53
C PRO A 43 -3.72 -14.23 -5.37
N GLN A 44 -3.86 -15.37 -6.04
CA GLN A 44 -5.04 -16.24 -5.92
C GLN A 44 -4.95 -17.25 -4.78
N THR A 45 -3.74 -17.65 -4.39
CA THR A 45 -3.51 -18.72 -3.40
C THR A 45 -2.71 -18.27 -2.20
N ASP A 46 -1.96 -17.18 -2.33
CA ASP A 46 -1.06 -16.67 -1.32
C ASP A 46 -1.58 -15.34 -0.79
N GLU A 47 -1.33 -15.11 0.49
CA GLU A 47 -1.60 -13.85 1.15
C GLU A 47 -0.32 -12.99 1.17
N PHE A 48 -0.46 -11.71 0.83
CA PHE A 48 0.64 -10.75 0.98
C PHE A 48 0.87 -10.40 2.45
N LEU A 49 2.11 -10.09 2.81
CA LEU A 49 2.42 -9.56 4.13
C LEU A 49 1.58 -8.29 4.39
N GLY A 50 0.74 -8.33 5.42
CA GLY A 50 -0.13 -7.22 5.82
C GLY A 50 -1.46 -7.14 5.06
N GLU A 51 -1.83 -8.13 4.24
CA GLU A 51 -3.10 -8.14 3.50
C GLU A 51 -4.32 -8.14 4.41
N GLU A 52 -4.46 -9.09 5.34
CA GLU A 52 -5.57 -9.12 6.31
C GLU A 52 -5.69 -7.77 7.06
N LEU A 53 -4.58 -7.24 7.56
CA LEU A 53 -4.56 -5.99 8.32
C LEU A 53 -5.02 -4.80 7.45
N THR A 54 -4.44 -4.66 6.26
CA THR A 54 -4.72 -3.54 5.36
C THR A 54 -6.15 -3.58 4.85
N THR A 55 -6.63 -4.75 4.43
CA THR A 55 -8.01 -4.94 3.96
C THR A 55 -9.01 -4.68 5.09
N ARG A 56 -8.72 -5.10 6.33
CA ARG A 56 -9.52 -4.76 7.50
C ARG A 56 -9.56 -3.26 7.77
N TYR A 57 -8.45 -2.54 7.64
CA TYR A 57 -8.44 -1.08 7.77
C TYR A 57 -9.18 -0.37 6.65
N MET A 58 -9.11 -0.89 5.41
CA MET A 58 -9.94 -0.42 4.30
C MET A 58 -11.43 -0.53 4.67
N ARG A 59 -11.86 -1.62 5.31
CA ARG A 59 -13.26 -1.81 5.74
C ARG A 59 -13.77 -0.79 6.76
N TYR A 60 -12.89 -0.16 7.54
CA TYR A 60 -13.30 0.92 8.45
C TYR A 60 -13.59 2.24 7.73
N SER A 61 -13.17 2.39 6.48
CA SER A 61 -13.58 3.54 5.66
C SER A 61 -15.08 3.46 5.36
N LYS A 62 -15.80 4.56 5.60
CA LYS A 62 -17.22 4.68 5.23
C LYS A 62 -17.48 4.42 3.74
N ARG A 63 -16.49 4.70 2.88
CA ARG A 63 -16.56 4.49 1.42
C ARG A 63 -16.45 3.02 1.03
N LEU A 64 -15.84 2.21 1.88
CA LEU A 64 -15.44 0.83 1.57
C LEU A 64 -16.14 -0.24 2.41
N ASN A 65 -16.92 0.17 3.42
CA ASN A 65 -17.60 -0.77 4.31
C ASN A 65 -18.61 -1.68 3.57
N ALA A 66 -19.27 -1.18 2.52
CA ALA A 66 -20.31 -1.89 1.76
C ALA A 66 -19.80 -2.54 0.45
N VAL A 67 -18.51 -2.40 0.15
CA VAL A 67 -17.89 -2.93 -1.08
C VAL A 67 -17.77 -4.45 -0.99
N SER A 68 -17.77 -5.20 -2.10
CA SER A 68 -17.56 -6.66 -2.03
C SER A 68 -16.12 -7.01 -1.62
N ASP A 69 -15.89 -8.17 -0.99
CA ASP A 69 -14.52 -8.62 -0.65
C ASP A 69 -13.65 -8.75 -1.90
N GLU A 70 -14.22 -9.22 -3.01
CA GLU A 70 -13.55 -9.33 -4.31
C GLU A 70 -13.05 -7.97 -4.80
N GLN A 71 -13.85 -6.91 -4.64
CA GLN A 71 -13.46 -5.54 -4.98
C GLN A 71 -12.35 -5.02 -4.07
N ILE A 72 -12.47 -5.22 -2.75
CA ILE A 72 -11.42 -4.83 -1.80
C ILE A 72 -10.10 -5.52 -2.12
N LYS A 73 -10.13 -6.82 -2.40
CA LYS A 73 -8.94 -7.58 -2.77
C LYS A 73 -8.29 -7.05 -4.06
N ARG A 74 -9.09 -6.69 -5.07
CA ARG A 74 -8.57 -6.06 -6.29
C ARG A 74 -7.95 -4.68 -6.05
N ILE A 75 -8.56 -3.85 -5.20
CA ILE A 75 -8.01 -2.54 -4.83
C ILE A 75 -6.68 -2.73 -4.09
N PHE A 76 -6.67 -3.60 -3.08
CA PHE A 76 -5.49 -3.96 -2.31
C PHE A 76 -4.34 -4.43 -3.19
N LEU A 77 -4.59 -5.38 -4.10
CA LEU A 77 -3.55 -5.92 -4.97
C LEU A 77 -2.90 -4.84 -5.84
N LYS A 78 -3.71 -3.97 -6.47
CA LYS A 78 -3.22 -2.86 -7.30
C LYS A 78 -2.38 -1.88 -6.46
N LEU A 79 -2.88 -1.53 -5.27
CA LEU A 79 -2.20 -0.63 -4.35
C LEU A 79 -0.87 -1.21 -3.88
N MET A 80 -0.83 -2.50 -3.52
CA MET A 80 0.39 -3.19 -3.09
C MET A 80 1.44 -3.25 -4.19
N ILE A 81 1.07 -3.55 -5.44
CA ILE A 81 2.02 -3.56 -6.55
C ILE A 81 2.64 -2.17 -6.74
N TYR A 82 1.81 -1.13 -6.71
CA TYR A 82 2.28 0.26 -6.80
C TYR A 82 3.23 0.62 -5.66
N LEU A 83 2.83 0.25 -4.43
CA LEU A 83 3.56 0.49 -3.20
C LEU A 83 4.92 -0.22 -3.17
N ILE A 84 4.99 -1.48 -3.61
CA ILE A 84 6.26 -2.22 -3.77
C ILE A 84 7.15 -1.52 -4.81
N GLY A 85 6.58 -1.01 -5.90
CA GLY A 85 7.30 -0.24 -6.91
C GLY A 85 7.94 1.02 -6.33
N ILE A 86 7.15 1.87 -5.66
CA ILE A 86 7.66 3.08 -4.99
C ILE A 86 8.67 2.74 -3.89
N GLY A 87 8.35 1.75 -3.05
CA GLY A 87 9.26 1.26 -2.01
C GLY A 87 10.59 0.77 -2.57
N THR A 88 10.58 0.13 -3.74
CA THR A 88 11.80 -0.26 -4.45
C THR A 88 12.62 0.95 -4.85
N LEU A 89 11.99 1.96 -5.46
CA LEU A 89 12.69 3.20 -5.87
C LEU A 89 13.33 3.92 -4.67
N LEU A 90 12.62 4.01 -3.54
CA LEU A 90 13.14 4.56 -2.28
C LEU A 90 14.30 3.73 -1.72
N ASN A 91 14.16 2.41 -1.73
CA ASN A 91 15.15 1.47 -1.19
C ASN A 91 16.46 1.46 -2.00
N THR A 92 16.36 1.51 -3.33
CA THR A 92 17.50 1.46 -4.24
C THR A 92 18.08 2.83 -4.55
N ARG A 93 17.36 3.92 -4.23
CA ARG A 93 17.68 5.30 -4.63
C ARG A 93 17.85 5.43 -6.15
N THR A 94 17.08 4.65 -6.92
CA THR A 94 17.12 4.69 -8.38
C THR A 94 16.54 5.98 -8.94
N LEU A 95 15.65 6.62 -8.18
CA LEU A 95 15.07 7.92 -8.47
C LEU A 95 15.28 8.83 -7.25
N GLU A 96 15.59 10.10 -7.46
CA GLU A 96 15.55 11.11 -6.42
C GLU A 96 14.07 11.39 -6.10
N LEU A 97 13.58 10.67 -5.08
CA LEU A 97 12.21 10.72 -4.61
C LEU A 97 12.25 10.86 -3.09
N ASP A 98 11.65 11.92 -2.57
CA ASP A 98 11.50 12.09 -1.13
C ASP A 98 10.22 11.40 -0.61
N MET A 99 10.11 11.31 0.72
CA MET A 99 8.99 10.63 1.37
C MET A 99 7.66 11.37 1.21
N ASP A 100 7.68 12.69 1.08
CA ASP A 100 6.47 13.49 0.95
C ASP A 100 5.87 13.29 -0.46
N GLN A 101 6.73 13.34 -1.49
CA GLN A 101 6.37 13.01 -2.86
C GLN A 101 5.85 11.58 -2.99
N ALA A 102 6.56 10.60 -2.39
CA ALA A 102 6.13 9.21 -2.41
C ALA A 102 4.77 8.99 -1.72
N THR A 103 4.53 9.69 -0.61
CA THR A 103 3.27 9.65 0.13
C THR A 103 2.13 10.24 -0.71
N GLU A 104 2.36 11.38 -1.37
CA GLU A 104 1.34 12.01 -2.21
C GLU A 104 0.98 11.13 -3.42
N MET A 105 1.98 10.53 -4.07
CA MET A 105 1.75 9.58 -5.16
C MET A 105 0.87 8.39 -4.74
N ILE A 106 1.05 7.88 -3.51
CA ILE A 106 0.18 6.82 -2.97
C ILE A 106 -1.23 7.32 -2.72
N ARG A 107 -1.38 8.53 -2.15
CA ARG A 107 -2.70 9.15 -1.92
C ARG A 107 -3.45 9.28 -3.23
N GLU A 108 -2.82 9.85 -4.25
CA GLU A 108 -3.38 9.99 -5.59
C GLU A 108 -3.78 8.63 -6.17
N MET A 109 -2.90 7.63 -6.10
CA MET A 109 -3.19 6.26 -6.57
C MET A 109 -4.37 5.65 -5.84
N TYR A 110 -4.42 5.77 -4.51
CA TYR A 110 -5.51 5.25 -3.71
C TYR A 110 -6.84 5.88 -4.13
N GLU A 111 -6.91 7.21 -4.25
CA GLU A 111 -8.12 7.89 -4.71
C GLU A 111 -8.50 7.51 -6.15
N MET A 112 -7.54 7.41 -7.07
CA MET A 112 -7.81 6.93 -8.44
C MET A 112 -8.39 5.52 -8.47
N LEU A 113 -7.90 4.61 -7.62
CA LEU A 113 -8.43 3.26 -7.50
C LEU A 113 -9.86 3.25 -6.97
N LEU A 114 -10.17 4.10 -5.99
CA LEU A 114 -11.53 4.25 -5.47
C LEU A 114 -12.47 4.83 -6.54
N MET A 115 -12.03 5.86 -7.27
CA MET A 115 -12.81 6.45 -8.36
C MET A 115 -13.13 5.43 -9.45
N LYS A 116 -12.15 4.62 -9.86
CA LYS A 116 -12.32 3.61 -10.90
C LYS A 116 -13.36 2.54 -10.54
N GLU A 117 -13.49 2.20 -9.26
CA GLU A 117 -14.47 1.21 -8.79
C GLU A 117 -15.85 1.86 -8.49
N GLY A 118 -16.03 3.16 -8.81
CA GLY A 118 -17.28 3.89 -8.59
C GLY A 118 -17.50 4.33 -7.14
N LEU A 119 -16.43 4.43 -6.35
CA LEU A 119 -16.45 4.66 -4.89
C LEU A 119 -16.10 6.12 -4.53
N ILE A 120 -16.55 7.05 -5.39
CA ILE A 120 -16.52 8.50 -5.14
C ILE A 120 -17.70 8.85 -4.22
N TYR A 121 -17.57 9.92 -3.43
CA TYR A 121 -18.63 10.46 -2.58
C TYR A 121 -20.03 10.39 -3.21
#